data_AF-A0A927YFN0-F1
#
_entry.id   AF-A0A927YFN0-F1
#
_cell.length_a   1.000
_cell.length_b   1.000
_cell.length_c   1.000
_cell.angle_alpha   90.00
_cell.angle_beta   90.00
_cell.angle_gamma   90.00
#
_symmetry.space_group_name_H-M   'P 1'
#
loop_
_entity.id
_entity.type
_entity.pdbx_description
1 polymer ?
#
loop_
_entity_poly.entity_id
_entity_poly.type
_entity_poly.pdbx_seq_one_letter_code
_entity_poly.pdbx_strand_id
1 'polypeptide(L)' 'MNTAEKALKLHEEWKGKIDTVSKTPVKSREALSLAYTPGVAEPCKVIA' A
#
# COMPACT_ATOMS: atom_id res chain seq x y z
N MET A 1 8.12 -10.64 31.38
CA MET A 1 7.06 -10.42 30.38
C MET A 1 6.54 -11.74 29.85
N ASN A 2 5.25 -12.01 30.05
CA ASN A 2 4.58 -13.18 29.49
C ASN A 2 4.16 -12.95 28.02
N THR A 3 3.66 -13.99 27.35
CA THR A 3 3.27 -13.92 25.93
C THR A 3 2.16 -12.90 25.67
N ALA A 4 1.20 -12.76 26.59
CA ALA A 4 0.09 -11.82 26.45
C ALA A 4 0.59 -10.36 26.54
N GLU A 5 1.47 -10.05 27.50
CA GLU A 5 2.08 -8.73 27.65
C GLU A 5 2.92 -8.33 26.43
N LYS A 6 3.66 -9.28 25.85
CA LYS A 6 4.40 -9.06 24.59
C LYS A 6 3.47 -8.77 23.42
N ALA A 7 2.37 -9.52 23.30
CA ALA A 7 1.39 -9.32 22.23
C ALA A 7 0.71 -7.95 22.32
N LEU A 8 0.31 -7.52 23.53
CA LEU A 8 -0.28 -6.20 23.76
C LEU A 8 0.70 -5.09 23.37
N LYS A 9 1.95 -5.16 23.84
CA LYS A 9 2.99 -4.19 23.50
C LYS A 9 3.23 -4.10 21.99
N LEU A 10 3.37 -5.24 21.30
CA LEU A 10 3.62 -5.25 19.86
C LEU A 10 2.44 -4.68 19.07
N HIS A 11 1.21 -4.97 19.47
CA HIS A 11 0.03 -4.42 18.80
C HIS A 11 -0.11 -2.90 18.99
N GLU A 12 0.29 -2.39 20.14
CA GLU A 12 0.36 -0.95 20.40
C GLU A 12 1.44 -0.29 19.52
N GLU A 13 2.62 -0.90 19.43
CA GLU A 13 3.73 -0.44 18.57
C GLU A 13 3.37 -0.47 17.08
N TRP A 14 2.75 -1.56 16.60
CA TRP A 14 2.39 -1.73 15.20
C TRP A 14 1.15 -0.93 14.77
N LYS A 15 0.36 -0.45 15.74
CA LYS A 15 -0.91 0.26 15.49
C LYS A 15 -1.86 -0.49 14.55
N GLY A 16 -1.92 -1.80 14.71
CA GLY A 16 -2.60 -2.69 13.77
C GLY A 16 -1.66 -3.80 13.30
N LYS A 17 -2.13 -4.66 12.40
CA LYS A 17 -1.36 -5.81 11.89
C LYS A 17 -1.15 -5.78 10.38
N ILE A 18 -1.91 -4.93 9.69
CA ILE A 18 -2.05 -4.95 8.24
C ILE A 18 -1.63 -3.58 7.73
N ASP A 19 -0.89 -3.59 6.63
CA ASP A 19 -0.53 -2.41 5.87
C ASP A 19 -0.85 -2.65 4.39
N THR A 20 -1.06 -1.57 3.63
CA THR A 20 -1.24 -1.61 2.17
C THR A 20 -0.16 -0.76 1.52
N VAL A 21 0.75 -1.40 0.79
CA VAL A 21 1.88 -0.75 0.14
C VAL A 21 1.77 -0.84 -1.37
N SER A 22 2.25 0.18 -2.07
CA SER A 22 2.30 0.16 -3.53
C SER A 22 3.20 -0.99 -4.02
N LYS A 23 2.68 -1.83 -4.91
CA LYS A 23 3.46 -2.91 -5.54
C LYS A 23 4.52 -2.37 -6.52
N THR A 24 4.29 -1.19 -7.09
CA THR A 24 5.19 -0.56 -8.06
C THR A 24 5.78 0.74 -7.51
N PRO A 25 7.07 1.05 -7.78
CA PRO A 25 7.66 2.33 -7.38
C PRO A 25 7.01 3.51 -8.11
N VAL A 26 6.57 4.53 -7.37
CA VAL A 26 6.03 5.79 -7.93
C VAL A 26 6.86 6.96 -7.40
N LYS A 27 8.04 7.16 -7.99
CA LYS A 27 9.04 8.15 -7.52
C LYS A 27 9.28 9.31 -8.48
N SER A 28 8.53 9.39 -9.57
CA SER A 28 8.62 10.46 -10.57
C SER A 28 7.24 10.86 -11.05
N ARG A 29 7.15 12.05 -11.66
CA ARG A 29 5.91 12.52 -12.30
C ARG A 29 5.44 11.56 -13.39
N GLU A 30 6.36 11.05 -14.20
CA GLU A 30 6.06 10.07 -15.25
C GLU A 30 5.48 8.78 -14.65
N ALA A 31 6.09 8.23 -13.60
CA ALA A 31 5.60 7.03 -12.93
C ALA A 31 4.18 7.24 -12.34
N LEU A 32 3.91 8.41 -11.76
CA LEU A 32 2.58 8.74 -11.26
C LEU A 32 1.55 8.85 -12.39
N SER A 33 1.93 9.48 -13.51
CA SER A 33 1.06 9.63 -14.68
C SER A 33 0.72 8.29 -15.35
N LEU A 34 1.57 7.28 -15.24
CA LEU A 34 1.30 5.92 -15.73
C LEU A 34 0.43 5.12 -14.75
N ALA A 35 0.73 5.20 -13.45
CA ALA A 35 0.00 4.47 -12.40
C ALA A 35 -1.41 5.05 -12.13
N TYR A 36 -1.62 6.33 -12.45
CA TYR A 36 -2.87 7.04 -12.26
C TYR A 36 -3.22 7.82 -13.54
N THR A 37 -3.85 8.98 -13.42
CA THR A 37 -4.22 9.82 -14.56
C THR A 37 -2.98 10.41 -15.26
N PRO A 38 -2.89 10.36 -16.60
CA PRO A 38 -3.87 9.83 -17.55
C PRO A 38 -3.72 8.33 -17.90
N GLY A 39 -2.63 7.66 -17.52
CA GLY A 39 -2.28 6.30 -17.96
C GLY A 39 -3.30 5.22 -17.58
N VAL A 40 -3.94 5.33 -16.41
CA VAL A 40 -4.97 4.39 -15.93
C VAL A 40 -6.17 4.25 -16.88
N ALA A 41 -6.41 5.23 -17.76
CA ALA A 41 -7.50 5.15 -18.72
C ALA A 41 -7.34 3.99 -19.73
N GLU A 42 -6.11 3.62 -20.07
CA GLU A 42 -5.87 2.59 -21.08
C GLU A 42 -6.25 1.18 -20.63
N PRO A 43 -5.81 0.67 -19.45
CA PRO A 43 -6.31 -0.62 -18.97
C PRO A 43 -7.82 -0.63 -18.75
N CYS A 44 -8.43 0.49 -18.33
CA CYS A 44 -9.89 0.58 -18.19
C CYS A 44 -10.64 0.34 -19.51
N LYS A 45 -10.16 0.88 -20.64
CA LYS A 45 -10.79 0.68 -21.96
C LYS A 45 -10.68 -0.77 -22.46
N VAL A 46 -9.59 -1.46 -22.11
CA VAL A 46 -9.33 -2.83 -22.57
C VAL A 46 -10.16 -3.85 -21.79
N ILE A 47 -10.48 -3.56 -20.53
CA ILE A 47 -11.20 -4.47 -19.62
C ILE A 47 -12.73 -4.26 -19.67
N ALA A 48 -13.19 -3.03 -19.87
CA ALA A 48 -14.62 -2.67 -19.91
C ALA A 48 -15.33 -3.29 -21.13
#